data_AF-A0A2W6BMJ0-F1
#
_entry.id   AF-A0A2W6BMJ0-F1
#
_cell.length_a   1.000
_cell.length_b   1.000
_cell.length_c   1.000
_cell.angle_alpha   90.00
_cell.angle_beta   90.00
_cell.angle_gamma   90.00
#
_symmetry.space_group_name_H-M   'P 1'
#
loop_
_entity.id
_entity.type
_entity.pdbx_description
1 polymer ?
#
loop_
_entity_poly.entity_id
_entity_poly.type
_entity_poly.pdbx_seq_one_letter_code
_entity_poly.pdbx_strand_id
1 'polypeptide(L)'
;MTMVKNVGVRDFRDHATHYLSGTTPVAVSKHGRVIGFYLPLQRDESEVTRALAQLGEVVKQAIENSGLSENEFAALFDLRRERTQ
;
A
#
# COMPACT_ATOMS: atom_id res chain seq x y z
N MET A 1 5.45 12.53 -7.90
CA MET A 1 4.73 11.86 -6.79
C MET A 1 3.67 10.97 -7.40
N THR A 2 3.79 9.66 -7.23
CA THR A 2 2.74 8.72 -7.67
C THR A 2 1.52 8.95 -6.77
N MET A 3 0.41 9.39 -7.35
CA MET A 3 -0.82 9.64 -6.60
C MET A 3 -1.48 8.30 -6.27
N VAL A 4 -1.71 8.03 -4.99
CA VAL A 4 -2.45 6.85 -4.53
C VAL A 4 -3.93 7.22 -4.42
N LYS A 5 -4.82 6.50 -5.11
CA LYS A 5 -6.26 6.75 -5.04
C LYS A 5 -6.85 6.06 -3.81
N ASN A 6 -7.55 6.78 -2.94
CA ASN A 6 -8.24 6.20 -1.79
C ASN A 6 -9.70 5.87 -2.14
N VAL A 7 -10.11 4.62 -1.96
CA VAL A 7 -11.45 4.12 -2.30
C VAL A 7 -12.02 3.27 -1.18
N GLY A 8 -13.35 3.26 -1.03
CA GLY A 8 -14.01 2.35 -0.10
C GLY A 8 -13.99 0.90 -0.61
N VAL A 9 -13.97 -0.09 0.28
CA VAL A 9 -13.97 -1.53 -0.07
C VAL A 9 -15.18 -1.93 -0.92
N ARG A 10 -16.32 -1.27 -0.73
CA ARG A 10 -17.51 -1.47 -1.56
C ARG A 10 -17.29 -0.94 -2.97
N ASP A 11 -16.78 0.28 -3.10
CA ASP A 11 -16.46 0.88 -4.40
C ASP A 11 -15.38 0.09 -5.16
N PHE A 12 -14.34 -0.36 -4.45
CA PHE A 12 -13.30 -1.19 -5.04
C PHE A 12 -13.86 -2.49 -5.63
N ARG A 13 -14.73 -3.17 -4.88
CA ARG A 13 -15.40 -4.39 -5.33
C ARG A 13 -16.33 -4.11 -6.52
N ASP A 14 -17.14 -3.07 -6.43
CA ASP A 14 -18.18 -2.77 -7.43
C ASP A 14 -17.55 -2.30 -8.77
N HIS A 15 -16.34 -1.72 -8.72
CA HIS A 15 -15.59 -1.24 -9.88
C HIS A 15 -14.25 -1.98 -10.08
N ALA A 16 -14.16 -3.25 -9.65
CA ALA A 16 -12.90 -3.99 -9.64
C ALA A 16 -12.19 -4.01 -11.01
N THR A 17 -12.91 -4.27 -12.10
CA THR A 17 -12.34 -4.30 -13.46
C THR A 17 -11.69 -2.95 -13.85
N HIS A 18 -12.26 -1.82 -13.44
CA HIS A 18 -11.69 -0.50 -13.70
C HIS A 18 -10.37 -0.32 -12.94
N TYR A 19 -10.33 -0.71 -11.67
CA TYR A 19 -9.11 -0.61 -10.86
C TYR A 19 -8.02 -1.57 -11.33
N LEU A 20 -8.37 -2.81 -11.68
CA LEU A 20 -7.42 -3.84 -12.10
C LEU A 20 -6.83 -3.61 -13.50
N SER A 21 -7.46 -2.77 -14.33
CA SER A 21 -6.97 -2.41 -15.66
C SER A 21 -6.17 -1.10 -15.68
N GLY A 22 -6.18 -0.36 -14.57
CA GLY A 22 -5.44 0.90 -14.43
C GLY A 22 -3.99 0.69 -14.02
N THR A 23 -3.22 1.78 -14.04
CA THR A 23 -1.82 1.82 -13.57
C THR A 23 -1.65 2.59 -12.26
N THR A 24 -2.75 3.06 -11.69
CA THR A 24 -2.75 3.88 -10.47
C THR A 24 -2.85 3.00 -9.22
N PRO A 25 -1.91 3.10 -8.26
CA PRO A 25 -2.06 2.49 -6.95
C PRO A 25 -3.35 2.89 -6.23
N VAL A 26 -3.99 1.93 -5.56
CA VAL A 26 -5.24 2.15 -4.84
C VAL A 26 -5.07 1.77 -3.37
N ALA A 27 -5.38 2.70 -2.47
CA ALA A 27 -5.59 2.43 -1.05
C ALA A 27 -7.05 2.05 -0.82
N VAL A 28 -7.30 0.85 -0.30
CA VAL A 28 -8.65 0.33 -0.05
C VAL A 28 -9.00 0.55 1.40
N SER A 29 -10.13 1.21 1.66
CA SER A 29 -10.58 1.61 3.00
C SER A 29 -11.91 0.96 3.40
N LYS A 30 -12.08 0.60 4.67
CA LYS A 30 -13.36 0.16 5.26
C LYS A 30 -13.67 1.05 6.47
N HIS A 31 -14.85 1.67 6.46
CA HIS A 31 -15.26 2.65 7.48
C HIS A 31 -14.21 3.77 7.69
N GLY A 32 -13.66 4.31 6.60
CA GLY A 32 -12.64 5.36 6.64
C GLY A 32 -11.23 4.91 7.02
N ARG A 33 -11.00 3.61 7.25
CA ARG A 33 -9.68 3.07 7.62
C ARG A 33 -9.10 2.26 6.47
N VAL A 34 -7.86 2.54 6.06
CA VAL A 34 -7.15 1.74 5.05
C VAL A 34 -6.97 0.31 5.58
N ILE A 35 -7.41 -0.67 4.81
CA ILE A 35 -7.31 -2.10 5.11
C ILE A 35 -6.36 -2.84 4.17
N GLY A 36 -5.86 -2.18 3.12
CA GLY A 36 -4.91 -2.75 2.19
C GLY A 36 -4.61 -1.82 1.01
N PHE A 37 -3.61 -2.19 0.22
CA PHE A 37 -3.24 -1.51 -1.00
C PHE A 37 -3.29 -2.47 -2.18
N TYR A 38 -3.79 -1.99 -3.32
CA TYR A 38 -3.66 -2.64 -4.60
C TYR A 38 -2.64 -1.86 -5.44
N LEU A 39 -1.55 -2.52 -5.80
CA LEU A 39 -0.51 -1.98 -6.65
C LEU A 39 -0.63 -2.66 -8.01
N PRO A 40 -1.15 -1.97 -9.05
CA PRO A 40 -1.21 -2.56 -10.39
C PRO A 40 0.21 -2.74 -10.93
N LEU A 41 0.43 -3.88 -11.55
CA LEU A 41 1.72 -4.32 -12.07
C LEU A 41 1.63 -4.39 -13.60
N GLN A 42 2.63 -3.84 -14.29
CA GLN A 42 2.73 -3.96 -15.75
C GLN A 42 3.08 -5.42 -16.12
N ARG A 43 2.74 -5.84 -17.34
CA ARG A 43 2.77 -7.26 -17.77
C ARG A 43 4.14 -7.95 -17.75
N ASP A 44 5.22 -7.22 -17.51
CA ASP A 44 6.55 -7.83 -17.35
C ASP A 44 6.70 -8.36 -15.91
N GLU A 45 6.31 -9.62 -15.70
CA GLU A 45 6.44 -10.33 -14.41
C GLU A 45 7.86 -10.27 -13.82
N SER A 46 8.88 -10.17 -14.68
CA SER A 46 10.29 -10.12 -14.26
C SER A 46 10.66 -8.75 -13.68
N GLU A 47 10.15 -7.67 -14.27
CA GLU A 47 10.31 -6.31 -13.77
C GLU A 47 9.56 -6.12 -12.45
N VAL A 48 8.35 -6.69 -12.37
CA VAL A 48 7.51 -6.70 -11.17
C VAL A 48 8.19 -7.38 -9.99
N THR A 49 8.73 -8.58 -10.22
CA THR A 49 9.42 -9.34 -9.16
C THR A 49 10.63 -8.57 -8.66
N ARG A 50 11.38 -7.92 -9.56
CA ARG A 50 12.51 -7.06 -9.19
C ARG A 50 12.07 -5.84 -8.40
N ALA A 51 11.01 -5.16 -8.82
CA ALA A 51 10.51 -3.96 -8.16
C ALA A 51 9.97 -4.28 -6.75
N LEU A 52 9.27 -5.40 -6.57
CA LEU A 52 8.81 -5.87 -5.25
C LEU A 52 9.99 -6.27 -4.36
N ALA A 53 10.99 -6.97 -4.90
CA ALA A 53 12.20 -7.30 -4.14
C ALA A 53 12.95 -6.03 -3.70
N GLN A 54 13.12 -5.05 -4.60
CA GLN A 54 13.74 -3.76 -4.27
C GLN A 54 12.96 -2.98 -3.22
N LEU A 55 11.62 -2.96 -3.32
CA LEU A 55 10.78 -2.34 -2.29
C LEU A 55 10.97 -3.04 -0.94
N GLY A 56 11.01 -4.37 -0.92
CA GLY A 56 11.28 -5.16 0.28
C GLY A 56 12.63 -4.80 0.92
N GLU A 57 13.69 -4.70 0.12
CA GLU A 57 15.02 -4.30 0.61
C GLU A 57 15.04 -2.87 1.15
N VAL A 58 14.38 -1.92 0.47
CA VAL A 58 14.26 -0.54 0.96
C VAL A 58 13.52 -0.48 2.30
N VAL A 59 12.42 -1.23 2.44
CA VAL A 59 11.66 -1.30 3.69
C VAL A 59 12.50 -1.94 4.79
N LYS A 60 13.19 -3.04 4.50
CA LYS A 60 14.09 -3.70 5.45
C LYS A 60 15.18 -2.76 5.96
N GLN A 61 15.87 -2.06 5.05
CA GLN A 61 16.87 -1.05 5.42
C GLN A 61 16.28 0.08 6.25
N ALA A 62 15.06 0.53 5.92
CA ALA A 62 14.39 1.56 6.70
C ALA A 62 14.07 1.08 8.14
N ILE A 63 13.63 -0.17 8.30
CA ILE A 63 13.40 -0.78 9.61
C ILE A 63 14.72 -0.88 10.39
N GLU A 64 15.78 -1.44 9.79
CA GLU A 64 17.10 -1.59 10.40
C GLU A 64 17.68 -0.24 10.86
N ASN A 65 17.59 0.78 9.99
CA ASN A 65 18.11 2.12 10.28
C ASN A 65 17.25 2.88 11.30
N SER A 66 15.96 2.55 11.43
CA SER A 66 15.08 3.18 12.41
C SER A 66 15.34 2.73 13.84
N GLY A 67 15.98 1.56 14.03
CA GLY A 67 16.14 0.92 15.33
C GLY A 67 14.84 0.39 15.95
N LEU A 68 13.74 0.39 15.18
CA LEU A 68 12.43 -0.11 15.60
C LEU A 68 12.26 -1.57 15.21
N SER A 69 11.47 -2.31 15.99
CA SER A 69 10.95 -3.60 15.51
C SER A 69 9.99 -3.39 14.33
N GLU A 70 9.80 -4.42 13.51
CA GLU A 70 8.88 -4.38 12.37
C GLU A 70 7.46 -3.96 12.79
N ASN A 71 6.97 -4.43 13.94
CA ASN A 71 5.66 -4.06 14.47
C ASN A 71 5.58 -2.59 14.88
N GLU A 72 6.63 -2.04 15.49
CA GLU A 72 6.69 -0.63 15.88
C GLU A 72 6.81 0.28 14.66
N PHE A 73 7.62 -0.12 13.68
CA PHE A 73 7.75 0.58 12.41
C PHE A 73 6.43 0.58 11.65
N ALA A 74 5.76 -0.58 11.55
CA ALA A 74 4.43 -0.68 10.94
C ALA A 74 3.39 0.18 11.66
N ALA A 75 3.50 0.33 12.99
CA ALA A 75 2.62 1.19 13.78
C ALA A 75 2.77 2.69 13.45
N LEU A 76 3.88 3.14 12.85
CA LEU A 76 4.03 4.52 12.36
C LEU A 76 3.15 4.79 11.13
N PHE A 77 2.89 3.76 10.33
CA PHE A 77 2.04 3.82 9.14
C PHE A 77 0.61 3.39 9.45
N ASP A 78 0.33 3.11 10.71
CA ASP A 78 -0.99 2.75 11.17
C ASP A 78 -1.87 4.00 11.25
N LEU A 79 -2.52 4.29 10.14
CA LEU A 79 -3.52 5.37 9.98
C LEU A 79 -4.71 5.23 10.96
N ARG A 80 -4.79 4.16 11.76
CA ARG A 80 -5.75 4.01 12.88
C ARG A 80 -5.51 5.00 14.03
N ARG A 81 -4.34 5.68 14.10
CA ARG A 81 -3.97 6.54 15.24
C ARG A 81 -4.27 8.04 15.11
N GLU A 82 -4.85 8.51 14.01
CA GLU A 82 -5.41 9.86 14.01
C GLU A 82 -6.80 9.86 14.65
N ARG A 83 -6.85 10.30 15.93
CA ARG A 83 -7.92 11.06 16.62
C ARG A 83 -7.98 10.68 18.11
N THR A 84 -6.97 11.11 18.85
CA THR A 84 -7.17 11.50 20.27
C THR A 84 -6.38 12.78 20.52
N GLN A 85 -6.98 13.91 20.15
CA GLN A 85 -6.80 15.20 20.83
C GLN A 85 -8.18 15.62 21.30
#